data_AF-A0A3M1YBP6-F1
#
_entry.id   AF-A0A3M1YBP6-F1
#
_cell.length_a   1.000
_cell.length_b   1.000
_cell.length_c   1.000
_cell.angle_alpha   90.00
_cell.angle_beta   90.00
_cell.angle_gamma   90.00
#
_symmetry.space_group_name_H-M   'P 1'
#
loop_
_entity.id
_entity.type
_entity.pdbx_description
1 polymer ?
#
loop_
_entity_poly.entity_id
_entity_poly.type
_entity_poly.pdbx_seq_one_letter_code
_entity_poly.pdbx_strand_id
1 'polypeptide(L)'
;MMPSTMTEVFDNPFEGWVTIKEAGEIVNRDHSTVRYWAETGKITCYRIGTGAVRVVNVEEVKEYSKQAKRLDLPKRGKKKKKKTE
;
A
#
# COMPACT_ATOMS: atom_id res chain seq x y z
N MET A 1 18.22 -24.06 38.72
CA MET A 1 16.98 -23.67 38.02
C MET A 1 17.29 -22.44 37.20
N MET A 2 17.28 -22.54 35.87
CA MET A 2 17.44 -21.38 34.99
C MET A 2 16.07 -20.73 34.81
N PRO A 3 15.89 -19.42 35.04
CA PRO A 3 14.69 -18.75 34.57
C PRO A 3 14.81 -18.63 33.05
N SER A 4 14.12 -19.50 32.32
CA SER A 4 13.88 -19.31 30.90
C SER A 4 13.02 -18.05 30.76
N THR A 5 13.67 -16.90 30.60
CA THR A 5 13.01 -15.69 30.14
C THR A 5 12.47 -15.99 28.74
N MET A 6 11.20 -16.38 28.66
CA MET A 6 10.43 -16.31 27.43
C MET A 6 10.48 -14.85 27.01
N THR A 7 11.45 -14.52 26.16
CA THR A 7 11.46 -13.28 25.40
C THR A 7 10.23 -13.41 24.50
N GLU A 8 9.10 -12.86 24.94
CA GLU A 8 7.96 -12.61 24.07
C GLU A 8 8.51 -11.76 22.94
N VAL A 9 8.77 -12.40 21.81
CA VAL A 9 9.16 -11.71 20.58
C VAL A 9 7.94 -10.88 20.23
N PHE A 10 7.95 -9.62 20.66
CA PHE A 10 7.01 -8.62 20.18
C PHE A 10 7.31 -8.45 18.70
N ASP A 11 6.65 -9.28 17.89
CA ASP A 11 6.64 -9.16 16.44
C ASP A 11 6.23 -7.70 16.15
N ASN A 12 7.16 -6.93 15.62
CA ASN A 12 6.96 -5.50 15.44
C ASN A 12 5.77 -5.33 14.48
N PRO A 13 4.62 -4.78 14.93
CA PRO A 13 3.43 -4.72 14.08
C PRO A 13 3.61 -3.75 12.91
N PHE A 14 4.69 -2.97 12.90
CA PHE A 14 5.10 -2.07 11.83
C PHE A 14 6.22 -2.64 10.94
N GLU A 15 6.66 -3.88 11.18
CA GLU A 15 7.60 -4.55 10.30
C GLU A 15 6.96 -4.77 8.92
N GLY A 16 7.65 -4.34 7.87
CA GLY A 16 7.09 -4.38 6.51
C GLY A 16 6.07 -3.28 6.18
N TRP A 17 5.93 -2.24 7.01
CA TRP A 17 5.14 -1.05 6.65
C TRP A 17 6.03 0.00 5.99
N VAL A 18 5.60 0.47 4.82
CA VAL A 18 6.34 1.49 4.06
C VAL A 18 5.41 2.59 3.57
N THR A 19 5.97 3.71 3.13
CA THR A 19 5.15 4.77 2.55
C THR A 19 4.47 4.32 1.25
N ILE A 20 3.36 4.96 0.89
CA ILE A 20 2.67 4.69 -0.40
C ILE A 20 3.63 4.80 -1.60
N LYS A 21 4.59 5.73 -1.53
CA LYS A 21 5.59 5.94 -2.59
C LYS A 21 6.52 4.73 -2.70
N GLU A 22 7.14 4.32 -1.59
CA GLU A 22 8.02 3.16 -1.54
C GLU A 22 7.29 1.86 -1.92
N ALA A 23 6.05 1.70 -1.45
CA ALA A 23 5.22 0.56 -1.82
C ALA A 23 5.02 0.47 -3.34
N GLY A 24 4.78 1.61 -4.01
CA GLY A 24 4.71 1.69 -5.47
C GLY A 24 6.00 1.27 -6.16
N GLU A 25 7.15 1.70 -5.62
CA GLU A 25 8.47 1.30 -6.13
C GLU A 25 8.70 -0.21 -5.97
N ILE A 26 8.34 -0.80 -4.83
CA ILE A 26 8.48 -2.23 -4.53
C ILE A 26 7.65 -3.09 -5.48
N VAL A 27 6.40 -2.71 -5.77
CA VAL A 27 5.52 -3.45 -6.68
C VAL A 27 5.62 -3.00 -8.14
N ASN A 28 6.53 -2.07 -8.44
CA ASN A 28 6.71 -1.44 -9.75
C ASN A 28 5.39 -0.93 -10.35
N ARG A 29 4.62 -0.19 -9.55
CA ARG A 29 3.36 0.46 -9.95
C ARG A 29 3.33 1.92 -9.54
N ASP A 30 2.51 2.68 -10.24
CA ASP A 30 2.33 4.10 -9.94
C ASP A 30 1.81 4.30 -8.52
N HIS A 31 2.42 5.23 -7.79
CA HIS A 31 2.06 5.57 -6.42
C HIS A 31 0.60 6.01 -6.28
N SER A 32 -0.01 6.60 -7.32
CA SER A 32 -1.44 6.94 -7.33
C SER A 32 -2.33 5.69 -7.32
N THR A 33 -1.85 4.58 -7.89
CA THR A 33 -2.58 3.30 -7.88
C THR A 33 -2.57 2.69 -6.48
N VAL A 34 -1.42 2.68 -5.82
CA VAL A 34 -1.30 2.21 -4.42
C VAL A 34 -2.11 3.11 -3.48
N ARG A 35 -2.08 4.43 -3.70
CA ARG A 35 -2.93 5.38 -2.99
C ARG A 35 -4.40 5.08 -3.17
N TYR A 36 -4.83 4.79 -4.40
CA TYR A 36 -6.21 4.43 -4.69
C TYR A 36 -6.64 3.16 -3.95
N TRP A 37 -5.78 2.14 -3.88
CA TRP A 37 -6.05 0.93 -3.11
C TRP A 37 -6.20 1.22 -1.62
N ALA A 38 -5.34 2.07 -1.05
CA ALA A 38 -5.46 2.50 0.33
C ALA A 38 -6.76 3.30 0.58
N GLU A 39 -7.10 4.23 -0.31
CA GLU A 39 -8.32 5.07 -0.18
C GLU A 39 -9.61 4.28 -0.38
N THR A 40 -9.57 3.18 -1.14
CA THR A 40 -10.71 2.28 -1.35
C THR A 40 -10.78 1.14 -0.33
N GLY A 41 -9.87 1.08 0.63
CA GLY A 41 -9.84 0.05 1.67
C GLY A 41 -9.48 -1.35 1.16
N LYS A 42 -8.74 -1.44 0.05
CA LYS A 42 -8.24 -2.72 -0.52
C LYS A 42 -6.96 -3.22 0.14
N ILE A 43 -6.23 -2.31 0.77
CA ILE A 43 -5.02 -2.57 1.55
C ILE A 43 -5.11 -1.76 2.84
N THR A 44 -4.49 -2.23 3.91
CA THR A 44 -4.47 -1.51 5.17
C THR A 44 -3.55 -0.31 5.05
N CYS A 45 -4.04 0.85 5.49
CA CYS A 45 -3.25 2.08 5.51
C CYS A 45 -3.40 2.79 6.85
N TYR A 46 -2.29 3.27 7.39
CA TYR A 46 -2.27 4.11 8.58
C TYR A 46 -1.69 5.47 8.26
N ARG A 47 -2.23 6.51 8.89
CA ARG A 47 -1.61 7.83 8.88
C ARG A 47 -0.60 7.90 10.01
N ILE A 48 0.61 8.35 9.70
CA ILE A 48 1.65 8.57 10.71
C ILE A 48 1.74 10.07 11.01
N GLY A 49 1.48 10.41 12.27
CA GLY A 49 1.59 11.77 12.79
C GLY A 49 0.50 12.72 12.31
N THR A 50 0.77 14.02 12.41
CA THR A 50 -0.14 15.11 12.01
C THR A 50 -0.04 15.48 10.53
N GLY A 51 0.86 14.83 9.78
CA GLY A 51 1.07 15.07 8.35
C GLY A 51 0.17 14.24 7.43
N ALA A 52 0.27 14.50 6.13
CA ALA A 52 -0.38 13.70 5.09
C ALA A 52 0.36 12.37 4.79
N VAL A 53 1.30 11.96 5.64
CA VAL A 53 2.10 10.74 5.46
C VAL A 53 1.25 9.52 5.78
N ARG A 54 1.16 8.62 4.80
CA ARG A 54 0.45 7.35 4.92
C ARG A 54 1.41 6.21 4.67
N VAL A 55 1.34 5.22 5.55
CA VAL A 55 2.04 3.95 5.39
C VAL A 55 1.06 2.83 5.09
N VAL A 56 1.55 1.84 4.37
CA VAL A 56 0.81 0.65 3.95
C VAL A 56 1.68 -0.57 4.19
N ASN A 57 1.03 -1.70 4.48
CA ASN A 57 1.74 -2.96 4.63
C ASN A 57 2.20 -3.48 3.25
N VAL A 58 3.51 -3.72 3.10
CA VAL A 58 4.13 -4.20 1.86
C VAL A 58 3.58 -5.56 1.43
N GLU A 59 3.29 -6.46 2.37
CA GLU A 59 2.78 -7.80 2.04
C GLU A 59 1.40 -7.74 1.40
N GLU A 60 0.49 -6.96 1.97
CA GLU A 60 -0.84 -6.73 1.39
C GLU A 60 -0.73 -6.07 0.01
N VAL A 61 0.15 -5.07 -0.14
CA VAL A 61 0.36 -4.40 -1.44
C VAL A 61 0.89 -5.40 -2.48
N LYS A 62 1.83 -6.28 -2.11
CA LYS A 62 2.35 -7.33 -3.00
C LYS A 62 1.27 -8.33 -3.39
N GLU A 63 0.49 -8.81 -2.42
CA GLU A 63 -0.57 -9.78 -2.67
C GLU A 63 -1.66 -9.19 -3.55
N TYR A 64 -2.13 -7.99 -3.21
CA TYR A 64 -3.15 -7.30 -4.00
C TYR A 64 -2.64 -6.93 -5.38
N SER A 65 -1.38 -6.53 -5.53
CA SER A 65 -0.78 -6.24 -6.84
C SER A 65 -0.77 -7.46 -7.75
N LYS A 66 -0.49 -8.67 -7.23
CA LYS A 66 -0.58 -9.92 -7.99
C LYS A 66 -2.01 -10.18 -8.49
N GLN A 67 -3.02 -9.96 -7.64
CA GLN A 67 -4.43 -10.12 -8.02
C GLN A 67 -4.88 -9.06 -9.03
N ALA A 68 -4.50 -7.80 -8.80
CA ALA A 68 -4.86 -6.67 -9.63
C ALA A 68 -4.13 -6.65 -10.99
N LYS A 69 -2.97 -7.30 -11.15
CA LYS A 69 -2.36 -7.55 -12.48
C LYS A 69 -3.25 -8.41 -13.37
N ARG A 70 -4.07 -9.27 -12.79
CA ARG A 70 -5.01 -10.13 -13.53
C ARG A 70 -6.25 -9.36 -14.02
N LEU A 71 -6.50 -8.18 -13.44
CA LEU A 71 -7.59 -7.26 -13.76
C LEU A 71 -7.14 -6.07 -14.62
N ASP A 72 -5.96 -6.11 -15.26
CA ASP A 72 -5.52 -5.14 -16.28
C ASP A 72 -6.40 -5.29 -17.55
N LEU A 73 -7.69 -5.00 -17.38
CA LEU A 73 -8.71 -4.85 -18.40
C LEU A 73 -8.49 -3.49 -19.10
N PRO A 74 -8.81 -3.42 -20.39
CA PRO A 74 -8.17 -2.52 -21.34
C PRO A 74 -8.40 -1.04 -21.02
N LYS A 75 -7.31 -0.26 -21.11
CA LYS A 75 -7.23 1.21 -21.25
C LYS A 75 -8.60 1.89 -21.34
N ARG A 76 -9.20 2.19 -20.19
CA ARG A 76 -10.47 2.93 -20.16
C ARG A 76 -10.19 4.38 -20.56
N GLY A 77 -10.46 4.64 -21.84
CA GLY A 77 -10.52 5.89 -22.58
C GLY A 77 -10.03 7.18 -21.91
N LYS A 78 -9.10 7.85 -22.62
CA LYS A 78 -8.82 9.28 -22.51
C LYS A 78 -10.10 10.07 -22.24
N LYS A 79 -10.32 10.56 -21.02
CA LYS A 79 -11.23 11.69 -20.79
C LYS A 79 -10.61 12.90 -21.50
N LYS A 80 -11.00 13.13 -22.75
CA LYS A 80 -10.79 14.41 -23.44
C LYS A 80 -11.35 15.51 -22.52
N LYS A 81 -10.48 16.36 -21.99
CA LYS A 81 -10.91 17.64 -21.40
C LYS A 81 -11.60 18.41 -22.54
N LYS A 82 -12.91 18.60 -22.41
CA LYS A 82 -13.70 19.45 -23.30
C LYS A 82 -13.28 20.89 -23.02
N LYS A 83 -12.74 21.56 -24.03
CA LYS A 83 -12.58 23.04 -24.06
C LYS A 83 -14.00 23.61 -23.98
N THR A 84 -14.25 24.52 -23.04
CA THR A 84 -15.40 25.42 -23.11
C THR A 84 -14.82 26.82 -23.37
N GLU A 85 -15.48 27.49 -24.31
CA GLU A 85 -15.25 28.86 -24.81
C GLU A 85 -14.98 29.91 -23.73
#